data_AF-A0A424YGL9-F1
#
_entry.id   AF-A0A424YGL9-F1
#
_cell.length_a   1.000
_cell.length_b   1.000
_cell.length_c   1.000
_cell.angle_alpha   90.00
_cell.angle_beta   90.00
_cell.angle_gamma   90.00
#
_symmetry.space_group_name_H-M   'P 1'
#
loop_
_entity.id
_entity.type
_entity.pdbx_description
1 polymer ?
#
loop_
_entity_poly.entity_id
_entity_poly.type
_entity_poly.pdbx_seq_one_letter_code
_entity_poly.pdbx_strand_id
1 'polypeptide(L)' 'MELKVSEAALDKFQEYLKDKGLKLTSERKEILKKVFSIHDHFDAEDLLFMLKKEGKEVSRAS' A
#
# COMPACT_ATOMS: atom_id res chain seq x y z
N MET A 1 0.43 -12.87 -15.01
CA MET A 1 1.18 -13.32 -13.82
C MET A 1 0.74 -12.42 -12.69
N GLU A 2 -0.15 -12.89 -11.82
CA GLU A 2 -0.54 -12.11 -10.63
C GLU A 2 0.69 -11.97 -9.74
N LEU A 3 1.16 -10.73 -9.57
CA LEU A 3 2.17 -10.41 -8.57
C LEU A 3 1.51 -10.61 -7.20
N LYS A 4 1.67 -11.82 -6.65
CA LYS A 4 1.44 -12.05 -5.22
C LYS A 4 2.40 -11.11 -4.50
N VAL A 5 1.87 -10.07 -3.87
CA VAL A 5 2.59 -9.39 -2.79
C VAL A 5 3.18 -10.49 -1.93
N SER A 6 4.50 -10.52 -1.80
CA SER A 6 5.13 -11.56 -0.98
C SER A 6 4.54 -11.41 0.42
N GLU A 7 3.96 -12.49 0.96
CA GLU A 7 3.40 -12.49 2.32
C GLU A 7 4.43 -11.90 3.31
N ALA A 8 5.72 -12.15 3.05
CA ALA A 8 6.85 -11.54 3.73
C ALA A 8 6.86 -9.99 3.78
N ALA A 9 6.45 -9.28 2.72
CA ALA A 9 6.39 -7.81 2.74
C ALA A 9 5.24 -7.30 3.62
N LEU A 10 4.10 -7.99 3.59
CA LEU A 10 2.96 -7.68 4.44
C LEU A 10 3.28 -7.94 5.91
N ASP A 11 3.91 -9.07 6.22
CA ASP A 11 4.30 -9.45 7.57
C ASP A 11 5.30 -8.45 8.16
N LYS A 12 6.35 -8.11 7.41
CA LYS A 12 7.33 -7.09 7.82
C LYS A 12 6.68 -5.73 8.06
N PHE A 13 5.75 -5.32 7.19
CA PHE A 13 5.04 -4.06 7.38
C PHE A 13 4.12 -4.10 8.59
N GLN A 14 3.45 -5.22 8.85
CA GLN A 14 2.62 -5.42 10.02
C GLN A 14 3.44 -5.34 11.32
N GLU A 15 4.60 -6.00 11.36
CA GLU A 15 5.56 -5.91 12.48
C GLU A 15 6.00 -4.47 12.71
N TYR A 16 6.41 -3.77 11.65
CA TYR A 16 6.79 -2.36 11.74
C TYR A 16 5.68 -1.47 12.31
N LEU A 17 4.44 -1.66 11.86
CA LEU A 17 3.30 -0.90 12.37
C LEU A 17 3.02 -1.23 13.84
N LYS A 18 3.11 -2.51 14.23
CA LYS A 18 2.89 -2.95 15.61
C LYS A 18 3.91 -2.32 16.56
N ASP A 19 5.18 -2.28 16.19
CA ASP A 19 6.25 -1.64 16.97
C ASP A 19 6.04 -0.14 17.16
N LYS A 20 5.31 0.49 16.22
CA LYS A 20 4.92 1.91 16.31
C LYS A 20 3.57 2.13 17.00
N GLY A 21 2.92 1.09 17.50
CA GLY A 21 1.57 1.19 18.08
C GLY A 21 0.49 1.55 17.05
N LEU A 22 0.75 1.31 15.76
CA LEU A 22 -0.13 1.64 14.65
C LEU A 22 -0.85 0.39 14.13
N LYS A 23 -2.02 0.59 13.52
CA LYS A 23 -2.82 -0.50 12.94
C LYS A 23 -2.51 -0.69 11.46
N LEU A 24 -2.53 -1.94 11.01
CA LEU A 24 -2.59 -2.28 9.59
C LEU A 24 -4.05 -2.19 9.11
N THR A 25 -4.43 -1.02 8.59
CA THR A 25 -5.78 -0.79 8.04
C THR A 25 -5.90 -1.35 6.63
N SER A 26 -7.13 -1.43 6.10
CA SER A 26 -7.40 -1.85 4.72
C SER A 26 -6.70 -0.96 3.70
N GLU A 27 -6.73 0.35 3.90
CA GLU A 27 -6.09 1.35 3.02
C GLU A 27 -4.58 1.11 2.96
N ARG A 28 -3.94 0.89 4.12
CA ARG A 28 -2.50 0.59 4.20
C ARG A 28 -2.14 -0.70 3.47
N LYS A 29 -3.01 -1.71 3.47
CA LYS A 29 -2.82 -2.94 2.69
C LYS A 29 -2.91 -2.68 1.18
N GLU A 30 -3.89 -1.89 0.74
CA GLU A 30 -4.06 -1.58 -0.68
C GLU A 30 -2.91 -0.69 -1.21
N ILE A 31 -2.46 0.28 -0.41
CA ILE A 31 -1.26 1.09 -0.68
C ILE A 31 -0.04 0.18 -0.84
N LEU A 32 0.19 -0.73 0.11
CA LEU A 32 1.34 -1.65 0.05
C LEU A 32 1.31 -2.50 -1.22
N LYS A 33 0.15 -3.12 -1.53
CA LYS A 33 -0.02 -3.90 -2.77
C LYS A 33 0.30 -3.08 -4.01
N LYS A 34 -0.20 -1.85 -4.07
CA LYS A 34 0.00 -1.00 -5.23
C LYS A 34 1.45 -0.59 -5.41
N VAL A 35 2.13 -0.18 -4.34
CA VAL A 35 3.56 0.17 -4.36
C VAL A 35 4.41 -0.97 -4.92
N PHE A 36 4.18 -2.21 -4.47
CA PHE A 36 4.93 -3.37 -4.97
C PHE A 36 4.58 -3.79 -6.40
N SER A 37 3.44 -3.34 -6.95
CA SER A 37 3.06 -3.58 -8.35
C SER A 37 3.70 -2.59 -9.34
N ILE A 38 4.24 -1.47 -8.84
CA ILE A 38 4.84 -0.43 -9.66
C ILE A 38 6.34 -0.68 -9.71
N HIS A 39 6.87 -0.84 -10.93
CA HIS A 39 8.30 -1.07 -11.19
C HIS A 39 9.00 0.16 -11.79
N ASP A 40 8.36 1.32 -11.68
CA ASP A 40 8.85 2.62 -12.14
C ASP A 40 8.80 3.65 -11.00
N HIS A 41 9.34 4.84 -11.22
CA HIS A 41 9.21 5.94 -10.28
C HIS A 41 7.77 6.45 -10.21
N PHE A 42 7.33 6.78 -9.01
CA PHE A 42 6.03 7.38 -8.73
C PHE A 42 6.13 8.31 -7.52
N ASP A 43 5.24 9.28 -7.43
CA ASP A 43 5.04 10.11 -6.23
C ASP A 43 3.73 9.75 -5.48
N ALA A 44 3.43 10.47 -4.40
CA ALA A 44 2.26 10.18 -3.59
C ALA A 44 0.95 10.47 -4.34
N GLU A 45 0.95 11.48 -5.20
CA GLU A 45 -0.16 11.92 -6.03
C GLU A 45 -0.45 10.88 -7.14
N ASP A 46 0.58 10.36 -7.79
CA ASP A 46 0.51 9.25 -8.74
C ASP A 46 -0.11 8.02 -8.09
N LEU A 47 0.36 7.66 -6.89
CA LEU A 47 -0.15 6.50 -6.16
C LEU A 47 -1.63 6.66 -5.81
N LEU A 48 -2.02 7.84 -5.33
CA LEU A 48 -3.41 8.17 -5.03
C LEU A 48 -4.28 8.12 -6.29
N PHE A 49 -3.81 8.70 -7.40
CA PHE A 49 -4.52 8.70 -8.67
C PHE A 49 -4.74 7.27 -9.18
N MET A 50 -3.70 6.44 -9.16
CA MET A 50 -3.81 5.05 -9.60
C MET A 50 -4.75 4.22 -8.73
N LEU A 51 -4.69 4.35 -7.40
CA LEU A 51 -5.59 3.65 -6.48
C LEU A 51 -7.05 4.07 -6.67
N LYS A 52 -7.31 5.37 -6.85
CA LYS A 52 -8.67 5.87 -7.14
C LYS A 52 -9.19 5.37 -8.47
N LYS A 53 -8.34 5.30 -9.51
CA LYS A 53 -8.70 4.73 -10.82
C LYS A 53 -9.12 3.26 -10.72
N GLU A 54 -8.58 2.53 -9.75
CA GLU A 54 -8.94 1.14 -9.42
C GLU A 54 -10.15 1.02 -8.48
N GLY A 55 -10.84 2.12 -8.17
CA GLY A 55 -12.02 2.13 -7.30
C GLY A 55 -11.69 1.86 -5.83
N LYS A 56 -10.45 2.12 -5.39
CA LYS A 56 -10.05 1.96 -4.00
C LYS A 56 -10.42 3.20 -3.19
N GLU A 57 -11.07 2.98 -2.05
CA GLU A 57 -11.43 4.00 -1.07
C GLU A 57 -10.19 4.42 -0.26
N VAL A 58 -9.31 5.20 -0.89
CA VAL A 58 -8.11 5.77 -0.25
C VAL A 58 -8.14 7.30 -0.30
N SER A 59 -7.63 7.93 0.75
CA SER A 59 -7.57 9.38 0.87
C SER A 59 -6.14 9.85 1.14
N ARG A 60 -5.86 11.10 0.75
CA ARG A 60 -4.63 11.80 1.10
C ARG A 60 -4.79 12.29 2.54
N ALA A 61 -3.83 11.95 3.41
CA ALA A 61 -3.73 12.57 4.71
C ALA A 61 -3.13 13.98 4.56
N SER A 62 -3.59 14.92 5.38
CA SER A 62 -3.13 16.31 5.43
C SER A 62 -1.78 16.46 6.09
#